data_AF-A0A4S0IUS9-F1
#
_entry.id   AF-A0A4S0IUS9-F1
#
_cell.length_a   1.000
_cell.length_b   1.000
_cell.length_c   1.000
_cell.angle_alpha   90.00
_cell.angle_beta   90.00
_cell.angle_gamma   90.00
#
_symmetry.space_group_name_H-M   'P 1'
#
loop_
_entity.id
_entity.type
_entity.pdbx_description
1 polymer ?
#
loop_
_entity_poly.entity_id
_entity_poly.type
_entity_poly.pdbx_seq_one_letter_code
_entity_poly.pdbx_strand_id
1 'polypeptide(L)' 'ERSAVLAGTAAAPIAEAAGRAFDIGPRTATADILTYARLAAAKGQGERPKPLYLRGADAKPQAGFILSRQRP' A
#
# COMPACT_ATOMS: atom_id res chain seq x y z
N GLU A 1 8.38 -7.32 19.72
CA GLU A 1 8.83 -7.36 18.31
C GLU A 1 7.68 -7.00 17.38
N ARG A 2 7.93 -6.41 16.21
CA ARG A 2 6.90 -6.22 15.18
C ARG A 2 7.04 -7.32 14.13
N SER A 3 6.08 -8.25 14.10
CA SER A 3 5.98 -9.22 13.01
C SER A 3 5.44 -8.54 11.75
N ALA A 4 5.93 -8.93 10.58
CA ALA A 4 5.38 -8.47 9.31
C ALA A 4 4.06 -9.19 9.02
N VAL A 5 3.11 -8.49 8.39
CA VAL A 5 1.78 -8.99 8.02
C VAL A 5 1.66 -8.97 6.50
N LEU A 6 1.11 -10.04 5.92
CA LEU A 6 0.83 -10.11 4.47
C LEU A 6 -0.66 -9.93 4.21
N ALA A 7 -1.03 -9.19 3.18
CA ALA A 7 -2.42 -9.01 2.76
C ALA A 7 -2.53 -9.09 1.22
N GLY A 8 -3.75 -9.36 0.74
CA GLY A 8 -4.04 -9.52 -0.68
C GLY A 8 -4.01 -10.98 -1.15
N THR A 9 -4.35 -11.18 -2.42
CA THR A 9 -4.53 -12.50 -3.04
C THR A 9 -3.25 -13.33 -3.11
N ALA A 10 -2.09 -12.66 -3.13
CA ALA A 10 -0.77 -13.30 -3.18
C ALA A 10 -0.18 -13.60 -1.79
N ALA A 11 -0.87 -13.29 -0.69
CA ALA A 11 -0.31 -13.45 0.66
C ALA A 11 0.13 -14.89 0.97
N ALA A 12 -0.68 -15.89 0.59
CA ALA A 12 -0.37 -17.30 0.80
C ALA A 12 0.85 -17.80 -0.01
N PRO A 13 0.91 -17.63 -1.36
CA PRO A 13 2.08 -18.09 -2.12
C PRO A 13 3.37 -17.36 -1.71
N ILE A 14 3.28 -16.11 -1.25
CA ILE A 14 4.46 -15.39 -0.71
C ILE A 14 4.91 -16.00 0.61
N ALA A 15 3.99 -16.32 1.53
CA ALA A 15 4.34 -16.96 2.81
C ALA A 15 5.01 -18.32 2.59
N GLU A 16 4.48 -19.10 1.64
CA GLU A 16 5.06 -20.38 1.23
C GLU A 16 6.46 -20.22 0.65
N ALA A 17 6.64 -19.33 -0.33
CA ALA A 17 7.94 -19.07 -0.96
C ALA A 17 8.99 -18.53 0.03
N ALA A 18 8.54 -17.81 1.07
CA ALA A 18 9.40 -17.28 2.12
C ALA A 18 9.76 -18.31 3.21
N GLY A 19 9.13 -19.49 3.21
CA GLY A 19 9.41 -20.57 4.17
C GLY A 19 9.17 -20.19 5.64
N ARG A 20 8.32 -19.18 5.90
CA ARG A 20 8.00 -18.73 7.26
C ARG A 20 6.55 -18.32 7.41
N ALA A 21 6.05 -18.41 8.64
CA ALA A 21 4.72 -17.93 8.97
C ALA A 21 4.65 -16.39 9.00
N PHE A 22 3.52 -15.88 8.52
CA PHE A 22 3.10 -14.48 8.63
C PHE A 22 1.64 -14.44 9.10
N ASP A 23 1.27 -13.39 9.81
CA ASP A 23 -0.14 -13.07 9.97
C ASP A 23 -0.70 -12.67 8.60
N ILE A 24 -1.83 -13.25 8.22
CA ILE A 24 -2.48 -12.98 6.94
C ILE A 24 -3.67 -12.06 7.18
N GLY A 25 -3.56 -10.85 6.67
CA GLY A 25 -4.64 -9.85 6.64
C GLY A 25 -5.66 -10.13 5.52
N PRO A 26 -6.52 -9.13 5.20
CA PRO A 26 -7.57 -9.29 4.21
C PRO A 26 -7.05 -9.74 2.85
N ARG A 27 -7.70 -10.76 2.29
CA ARG A 27 -7.35 -11.33 0.97
C ARG A 27 -8.30 -10.90 -0.15
N THR A 28 -9.45 -10.36 0.22
CA THR A 28 -10.49 -9.93 -0.72
C THR A 28 -10.20 -8.54 -1.24
N ALA A 29 -10.83 -8.19 -2.36
CA ALA A 29 -10.83 -6.81 -2.84
C ALA A 29 -11.38 -5.87 -1.75
N THR A 30 -10.81 -4.67 -1.66
CA THR A 30 -11.24 -3.63 -0.71
C THR A 30 -12.60 -3.05 -1.08
N ALA A 31 -13.02 -3.17 -2.35
CA ALA A 31 -14.33 -2.82 -2.85
C ALA A 31 -14.64 -3.60 -4.13
N ASP A 32 -15.92 -3.69 -4.50
CA ASP A 32 -16.37 -4.28 -5.76
C ASP A 32 -15.93 -3.40 -6.96
N ILE A 33 -15.32 -4.03 -7.97
CA ILE A 33 -14.90 -3.36 -9.20
C ILE A 33 -16.06 -2.69 -9.95
N LEU A 34 -17.27 -3.24 -9.86
CA LEU A 34 -18.47 -2.65 -10.46
C LEU A 34 -18.78 -1.27 -9.88
N THR A 35 -18.44 -1.03 -8.62
CA THR A 35 -18.60 0.28 -7.98
C THR A 35 -17.69 1.32 -8.67
N TYR A 36 -16.41 0.99 -8.86
CA TYR A 36 -15.48 1.86 -9.57
C TYR A 36 -15.90 2.12 -11.01
N ALA A 37 -16.39 1.10 -11.72
CA ALA A 37 -16.85 1.23 -13.09
C ALA A 37 -18.02 2.21 -13.23
N ARG A 38 -19.02 2.13 -12.33
CA ARG A 38 -20.16 3.05 -12.32
C ARG A 38 -19.74 4.49 -12.04
N LEU A 39 -18.84 4.69 -11.07
CA LEU A 39 -18.28 6.02 -10.76
C LEU A 39 -17.49 6.60 -11.94
N ALA A 40 -16.69 5.77 -12.63
CA ALA A 40 -15.93 6.20 -13.79
C ALA A 40 -16.83 6.58 -14.98
N ALA A 41 -17.88 5.80 -15.24
CA ALA A 41 -18.85 6.10 -16.30
C ALA A 41 -19.55 7.45 -16.07
N ALA A 42 -19.91 7.77 -14.83
CA ALA A 42 -20.53 9.05 -14.47
C ALA A 42 -19.55 10.23 -14.55
N LYS A 43 -18.26 10.02 -14.22
CA LYS A 43 -17.22 11.06 -14.23
C LYS A 43 -16.78 11.47 -15.65
N GLY A 44 -16.80 10.55 -16.61
CA GLY A 44 -16.24 10.76 -17.94
C GLY A 44 -14.70 10.71 -17.96
N GLN A 45 -14.09 10.84 -19.15
CA GLN A 45 -12.64 10.86 -19.29
C GLN A 45 -12.04 12.11 -18.63
N GLY A 46 -10.87 11.98 -18.00
CA GLY A 46 -10.19 13.09 -17.32
C GLY A 46 -8.68 12.92 -17.31
N GLU A 47 -7.99 13.82 -16.61
CA GLU A 47 -6.54 13.78 -16.47
C GLU A 47 -6.02 12.50 -15.82
N ARG A 48 -4.73 12.19 -16.06
CA ARG A 48 -4.02 11.12 -15.37
C ARG A 48 -4.19 11.26 -13.85
N PRO A 49 -4.56 10.17 -13.13
CA PRO A 49 -4.80 10.24 -11.70
C PRO A 49 -3.55 10.70 -10.93
N LYS A 50 -3.76 11.67 -10.04
CA LYS A 50 -2.76 12.16 -9.09
C LYS A 50 -3.00 11.44 -7.75
N PRO A 51 -1.95 11.10 -6.96
CA PRO A 51 -2.14 10.48 -5.65
C PRO A 51 -3.04 11.33 -4.76
N LEU A 52 -4.06 10.70 -4.14
CA LEU A 52 -4.91 11.36 -3.14
C LEU A 52 -4.24 11.23 -1.77
N TYR A 53 -3.61 12.31 -1.32
CA TYR A 53 -3.11 12.40 0.04
C TYR A 53 -4.25 12.85 0.95
N LEU A 54 -4.72 11.95 1.81
CA LEU A 54 -5.77 12.24 2.82
C LEU A 54 -5.25 13.13 3.97
N ARG A 55 -3.96 13.46 3.95
CA ARG A 55 -3.33 14.48 4.79
C ARG A 55 -2.78 15.56 3.85
N GLY A 56 -2.79 16.81 4.30
CA GLY A 56 -1.95 17.84 3.66
C GLY A 56 -0.49 17.37 3.62
N ALA A 57 0.36 18.01 2.81
CA ALA A 57 1.79 17.72 2.82
C ALA A 57 2.33 17.91 4.24
N ASP A 58 2.47 16.84 5.01
CA ASP A 58 3.22 16.81 6.26
C ASP A 58 4.71 16.80 5.88
N ALA A 59 5.13 17.85 5.16
CA ALA A 59 6.51 18.17 4.94
C ALA A 59 7.05 18.68 6.27
N LYS A 60 7.22 17.78 7.24
CA LYS A 60 8.12 18.08 8.37
C LYS A 60 9.47 18.39 7.73
N PRO A 61 10.09 19.55 8.03
CA PRO A 61 11.50 19.73 7.73
C PRO A 61 12.21 18.50 8.27
N GLN A 62 13.09 17.89 7.48
CA GLN A 62 13.95 16.80 7.93
C GLN A 62 14.92 17.37 8.98
N ALA A 63 14.41 17.64 10.18
CA ALA A 63 15.15 18.17 11.31
C ALA A 63 15.57 16.98 12.17
N GLY A 64 16.75 16.44 11.83
CA GLY A 64 17.44 15.44 12.65
C GLY A 64 17.28 14.01 12.17
N PHE A 65 18.40 13.30 12.19
CA PHE A 65 18.61 11.88 11.84
C PHE A 65 18.86 11.56 10.37
N ILE A 66 19.95 12.14 9.85
CA ILE A 66 20.77 11.44 8.85
C ILE A 66 21.55 10.38 9.64
N LEU A 67 21.20 9.09 9.48
CA LEU A 67 22.08 8.02 9.94
C LEU A 67 23.31 7.99 9.04
N SER A 68 24.50 8.03 9.62
CA SER A 68 25.75 7.91 8.87
C SER A 68 25.78 6.58 8.13
N ARG A 69 26.13 6.61 6.83
CA ARG A 69 26.36 5.38 6.06
C ARG A 69 27.47 4.58 6.71
N GLN A 70 27.20 3.31 7.04
CA GLN A 70 28.25 2.35 7.37
C GLN A 70 29.17 2.21 6.14
N ARG A 71 30.48 2.35 6.36
CA ARG A 71 31.48 2.08 5.32
C ARG A 71 31.64 0.56 5.13
N PRO A 72 32.11 0.12 3.95
CA PRO A 72 32.39 -1.29 3.67
C PRO A 72 33.38 -1.88 4.67
#